data_AF-A0A015K1N5-F1
#
_entry.id   AF-A0A015K1N5-F1
#
_cell.length_a   1.000
_cell.length_b   1.000
_cell.length_c   1.000
_cell.angle_alpha   90.00
_cell.angle_beta   90.00
_cell.angle_gamma   90.00
#
_symmetry.space_group_name_H-M   'P 1'
#
loop_
_entity.id
_entity.type
_entity.pdbx_description
1 polymer ?
#
loop_
_entity_poly.entity_id
_entity_poly.type
_entity_poly.pdbx_seq_one_letter_code
_entity_poly.pdbx_strand_id
1 'polypeptide(L)'
;MAPCILQFNSLPVDMNIRKFIRDIFDAKSLLTLAVLPRFNSYSSTSDIDWACTKFCLNNNKQFASHRNGRSEFCGFRIKLLLDMLPTLTTLQRRKPHLYNPSWLCPQCNSFPETLDHLWTCPYILPEFSPLNTFKTLLLNFLTNCLDKFLSASSLIPLPDSFAADFISLNCWDCDPPSVSCLRLARGLIPTSLAEFLGTYFSLLLIWSILDTPLHDFHFDLYVQIWLCRSIFFHHWESAQGITKKLKLSALGSSSISCTSSNVPPDSSTPSLATVSSDSWVSWVSSSIIRGGSWISHLDFWRRLTVQPLLRTSFW
;
A
#
# COMPACT_ATOMS: atom_id res chain seq x y z
N MET A 1 -39.03 10.51 -31.65
CA MET A 1 -37.86 9.73 -31.21
C MET A 1 -37.89 9.69 -29.69
N ALA A 2 -38.04 8.51 -29.08
CA ALA A 2 -37.95 8.39 -27.63
C ALA A 2 -36.49 8.63 -27.20
N PRO A 3 -36.23 9.37 -26.11
CA PRO A 3 -34.88 9.58 -25.62
C PRO A 3 -34.29 8.22 -25.23
N CYS A 4 -33.17 7.84 -25.87
CA CYS A 4 -32.43 6.63 -25.52
C CYS A 4 -31.67 6.89 -24.22
N ILE A 5 -32.20 6.40 -23.11
CA ILE A 5 -31.56 6.52 -21.79
C ILE A 5 -30.56 5.38 -21.65
N LEU A 6 -29.28 5.72 -21.49
CA LEU A 6 -28.23 4.75 -21.19
C LEU A 6 -28.57 4.07 -19.85
N GLN A 7 -28.53 2.73 -19.82
CA GLN A 7 -28.75 1.96 -18.60
C GLN A 7 -27.50 1.18 -18.21
N PHE A 8 -27.25 1.06 -16.90
CA PHE A 8 -26.24 0.19 -16.33
C PHE A 8 -26.87 -0.68 -15.25
N ASN A 9 -26.77 -2.01 -15.38
CA ASN A 9 -27.41 -2.95 -14.46
C ASN A 9 -28.92 -2.66 -14.26
N SER A 10 -29.64 -2.37 -15.35
CA SER A 10 -31.05 -1.97 -15.36
C SER A 10 -31.37 -0.64 -14.65
N LEU A 11 -30.36 0.15 -14.29
CA LEU A 11 -30.53 1.48 -13.70
C LEU A 11 -30.28 2.58 -14.75
N PRO A 12 -31.12 3.62 -14.82
CA PRO A 12 -30.89 4.74 -15.72
C PRO A 12 -29.65 5.55 -15.29
N VAL A 13 -28.74 5.81 -16.24
CA VAL A 13 -27.55 6.62 -16.01
C VAL A 13 -27.88 8.08 -16.27
N ASP A 14 -28.16 8.83 -15.20
CA ASP A 14 -28.51 10.26 -15.25
C ASP A 14 -27.30 11.19 -15.01
N MET A 15 -26.13 10.78 -15.49
CA MET A 15 -24.90 11.53 -15.33
C MET A 15 -24.12 11.60 -16.64
N ASN A 16 -23.16 12.53 -16.71
CA ASN A 16 -22.35 12.70 -17.90
C ASN A 16 -21.69 11.37 -18.32
N ILE A 17 -21.97 10.89 -19.54
CA ILE A 17 -21.53 9.57 -20.02
C ILE A 17 -20.01 9.41 -19.95
N ARG A 18 -19.23 10.44 -20.27
CA ARG A 18 -17.75 10.37 -20.18
C ARG A 18 -17.27 10.21 -18.74
N LYS A 19 -17.89 10.94 -17.80
CA LYS A 19 -17.64 10.78 -16.37
C LYS A 19 -18.01 9.37 -15.92
N PHE A 20 -19.18 8.88 -16.31
CA PHE A 20 -19.65 7.54 -15.97
C PHE A 20 -18.72 6.42 -16.45
N ILE A 21 -18.29 6.48 -17.72
CA ILE A 21 -17.33 5.52 -18.27
C ILE A 21 -16.01 5.57 -17.51
N ARG A 22 -15.49 6.77 -17.23
CA ARG A 22 -14.27 6.93 -16.41
C ARG A 22 -14.44 6.30 -15.04
N ASP A 23 -15.57 6.55 -14.37
CA ASP A 23 -15.87 6.02 -13.05
C ASP A 23 -15.91 4.47 -13.05
N ILE A 24 -16.43 3.85 -14.10
CA ILE A 24 -16.37 2.38 -14.30
C ILE A 24 -14.92 1.90 -14.41
N PHE A 25 -14.10 2.51 -15.27
CA PHE A 25 -12.70 2.12 -15.43
C PHE A 25 -11.91 2.30 -14.14
N ASP A 26 -12.19 3.40 -13.43
CA ASP A 26 -11.58 3.72 -12.15
C ASP A 26 -11.94 2.71 -11.05
N ALA A 27 -13.19 2.24 -11.01
CA ALA A 27 -13.65 1.20 -10.09
C ALA A 27 -13.02 -0.15 -10.39
N LYS A 28 -12.99 -0.57 -11.66
CA LYS A 28 -12.35 -1.81 -12.09
C LYS A 28 -10.85 -1.83 -11.78
N SER A 29 -10.17 -0.71 -12.03
CA SER A 29 -8.73 -0.59 -11.79
C SER A 29 -8.41 -0.68 -10.30
N LEU A 30 -9.21 -0.02 -9.44
CA LEU A 30 -9.04 -0.11 -7.99
C LEU A 30 -9.29 -1.54 -7.48
N LEU A 31 -10.35 -2.20 -7.94
CA LEU A 31 -10.62 -3.59 -7.58
C LEU A 31 -9.46 -4.51 -7.99
N THR A 32 -8.96 -4.37 -9.22
CA THR A 32 -7.83 -5.15 -9.73
C THR A 32 -6.57 -4.96 -8.88
N LEU A 33 -6.31 -3.72 -8.44
CA LEU A 33 -5.22 -3.42 -7.52
C LEU A 33 -5.46 -4.07 -6.15
N ALA A 34 -6.64 -3.87 -5.57
CA ALA A 34 -6.97 -4.33 -4.21
C ALA A 34 -6.88 -5.85 -4.07
N VAL A 35 -7.23 -6.62 -5.10
CA VAL A 35 -7.20 -8.09 -5.07
C VAL A 35 -5.82 -8.70 -5.39
N LEU A 36 -4.78 -7.89 -5.62
CA LEU A 36 -3.45 -8.44 -5.86
C LEU A 36 -3.00 -9.31 -4.66
N PRO A 37 -2.51 -10.54 -4.88
CA PRO A 37 -2.17 -11.47 -3.80
C PRO A 37 -1.21 -10.90 -2.74
N ARG A 38 -0.35 -9.96 -3.13
CA ARG A 38 0.59 -9.29 -2.23
C ARG A 38 -0.05 -8.47 -1.12
N PHE A 39 -1.29 -7.99 -1.32
CA PHE A 39 -2.04 -7.30 -0.27
C PHE A 39 -2.73 -8.27 0.70
N ASN A 40 -2.97 -9.52 0.25
CA ASN A 40 -3.58 -10.59 1.04
C ASN A 40 -2.59 -11.33 1.96
N SER A 41 -1.27 -11.13 1.78
CA SER A 41 -0.26 -11.88 2.53
C SER A 41 -0.20 -11.55 4.03
N TYR A 42 -0.73 -10.39 4.45
CA TYR A 42 -0.51 -9.84 5.79
C TYR A 42 -1.80 -9.65 6.61
N SER A 43 -2.96 -9.47 5.97
CA SER A 43 -4.32 -9.49 6.56
C SER A 43 -5.36 -9.26 5.45
N SER A 44 -6.64 -9.17 5.80
CA SER A 44 -7.73 -8.91 4.85
C SER A 44 -7.58 -7.55 4.14
N THR A 45 -7.97 -7.51 2.87
CA THR A 45 -8.09 -6.28 2.07
C THR A 45 -9.15 -5.31 2.60
N SER A 46 -10.02 -5.77 3.50
CA SER A 46 -10.98 -4.95 4.25
C SER A 46 -10.33 -4.00 5.25
N ASP A 47 -9.09 -4.26 5.65
CA ASP A 47 -8.40 -3.48 6.69
C ASP A 47 -7.72 -2.22 6.10
N ILE A 48 -7.93 -1.97 4.80
CA ILE A 48 -7.40 -0.83 4.06
C ILE A 48 -8.58 0.04 3.59
N ASP A 49 -8.51 1.34 3.91
CA ASP A 49 -9.37 2.34 3.29
C ASP A 49 -8.87 2.64 1.88
N TRP A 50 -9.38 1.89 0.90
CA TRP A 50 -8.99 2.02 -0.51
C TRP A 50 -9.38 3.36 -1.13
N ALA A 51 -10.40 4.05 -0.60
CA ALA A 51 -10.80 5.36 -1.08
C ALA A 51 -9.76 6.42 -0.68
N CYS A 52 -9.42 6.48 0.61
CA CYS A 52 -8.39 7.35 1.15
C CYS A 52 -7.02 7.02 0.54
N THR A 53 -6.68 5.74 0.46
CA THR A 53 -5.45 5.26 -0.19
C THR A 53 -5.37 5.74 -1.64
N LYS A 54 -6.42 5.52 -2.45
CA LYS A 54 -6.45 5.99 -3.84
C LYS A 54 -6.34 7.51 -3.91
N PHE A 55 -7.00 8.25 -3.02
CA PHE A 55 -6.92 9.71 -2.97
C PHE A 55 -5.47 10.17 -2.75
N CYS A 56 -4.81 9.66 -1.70
CA CYS A 56 -3.44 10.04 -1.36
C CYS A 56 -2.38 9.57 -2.39
N LEU A 57 -2.69 8.51 -3.15
CA LEU A 57 -1.86 8.06 -4.26
C LEU A 57 -2.03 8.93 -5.51
N ASN A 58 -3.26 9.36 -5.80
CA ASN A 58 -3.62 10.07 -7.02
C ASN A 58 -3.40 11.57 -6.95
N ASN A 59 -3.28 12.16 -5.75
CA ASN A 59 -3.09 13.61 -5.60
C ASN A 59 -1.65 14.03 -5.95
N ASN A 60 -1.25 13.66 -7.15
CA ASN A 60 -0.01 13.99 -7.82
C ASN A 60 0.03 15.48 -8.27
N LYS A 61 -0.70 16.37 -7.59
CA LYS A 61 -0.71 17.81 -7.92
C LYS A 61 0.66 18.46 -7.76
N GLN A 62 1.60 17.81 -7.07
CA GLN A 62 2.99 18.27 -6.95
C GLN A 62 3.94 17.78 -8.08
N PHE A 63 3.49 16.92 -9.00
CA PHE A 63 4.37 16.32 -10.03
C PHE A 63 4.41 17.09 -11.37
N ALA A 64 3.67 18.18 -11.50
CA ALA A 64 3.50 18.91 -12.76
C ALA A 64 4.69 19.82 -13.18
N SER A 65 5.83 19.82 -12.45
CA SER A 65 7.04 20.50 -12.93
C SER A 65 8.17 19.51 -13.18
N HIS A 66 8.58 19.42 -14.45
CA HIS A 66 9.64 18.53 -14.94
C HIS A 66 11.00 18.97 -14.38
N ARG A 67 11.49 18.27 -13.35
CA ARG A 67 12.92 18.23 -12.99
C ARG A 67 13.31 16.80 -12.63
N ASN A 68 14.51 16.42 -13.04
CA ASN A 68 15.06 15.06 -13.15
C ASN A 68 15.10 14.17 -11.87
N GLY A 69 14.49 14.57 -10.75
CA GLY A 69 14.34 13.73 -9.54
C GLY A 69 12.91 13.29 -9.21
N ARG A 70 11.89 13.88 -9.84
CA ARG A 70 10.46 13.62 -9.53
C ARG A 70 9.94 12.28 -10.08
N SER A 71 10.51 11.79 -11.17
CA SER A 71 10.15 10.48 -11.75
C SER A 71 10.63 9.32 -10.88
N GLU A 72 11.79 9.45 -10.24
CA GLU A 72 12.35 8.41 -9.37
C GLU A 72 11.56 8.27 -8.08
N PHE A 73 11.18 9.39 -7.46
CA PHE A 73 10.32 9.37 -6.27
C PHE A 73 8.91 8.82 -6.57
N CYS A 74 8.29 9.22 -7.71
CA CYS A 74 7.05 8.57 -8.18
C CYS A 74 7.23 7.06 -8.30
N GLY A 75 8.31 6.65 -8.97
CA GLY A 75 8.64 5.25 -9.18
C GLY A 75 8.87 4.51 -7.86
N PHE A 76 9.50 5.16 -6.88
CA PHE A 76 9.65 4.66 -5.53
C PHE A 76 8.29 4.44 -4.87
N ARG A 77 7.41 5.45 -4.81
CA ARG A 77 6.09 5.32 -4.18
C ARG A 77 5.25 4.19 -4.80
N ILE A 78 5.22 4.10 -6.13
CA ILE A 78 4.48 3.04 -6.82
C ILE A 78 5.11 1.67 -6.52
N LYS A 79 6.44 1.54 -6.58
CA LYS A 79 7.12 0.28 -6.25
C LYS A 79 6.97 -0.09 -4.78
N LEU A 80 6.95 0.88 -3.89
CA LEU A 80 6.77 0.72 -2.45
C LEU A 80 5.37 0.17 -2.15
N LEU A 81 4.34 0.84 -2.68
CA LEU A 81 2.94 0.39 -2.60
C LEU A 81 2.80 -1.04 -3.11
N LEU A 82 3.44 -1.35 -4.24
CA LEU A 82 3.33 -2.65 -4.89
C LEU A 82 4.30 -3.69 -4.34
N ASP A 83 5.11 -3.43 -3.31
CA ASP A 83 6.14 -4.38 -2.84
C ASP A 83 7.06 -4.88 -3.98
N MET A 84 7.53 -3.92 -4.79
CA MET A 84 8.34 -4.13 -6.00
C MET A 84 9.70 -3.41 -5.95
N LEU A 85 10.05 -2.82 -4.81
CA LEU A 85 11.39 -2.26 -4.62
C LEU A 85 12.45 -3.36 -4.80
N PRO A 86 13.60 -3.05 -5.43
CA PRO A 86 14.68 -4.01 -5.63
C PRO A 86 15.46 -4.30 -4.33
N THR A 87 14.79 -4.90 -3.36
CA THR A 87 15.40 -5.53 -2.18
C THR A 87 16.16 -6.78 -2.58
N LEU A 88 17.13 -7.24 -1.78
CA LEU A 88 17.88 -8.47 -2.11
C LEU A 88 16.94 -9.67 -2.31
N THR A 89 15.94 -9.85 -1.44
CA THR A 89 14.94 -10.94 -1.57
C THR A 89 14.16 -10.86 -2.89
N THR A 90 13.77 -9.65 -3.30
CA THR A 90 13.11 -9.45 -4.59
C THR A 90 14.04 -9.77 -5.77
N LEU A 91 15.32 -9.42 -5.66
CA LEU A 91 16.32 -9.67 -6.68
C LEU A 91 16.69 -11.16 -6.78
N GLN A 92 16.85 -11.85 -5.65
CA GLN A 92 17.03 -13.31 -5.57
C GLN A 92 15.89 -14.05 -6.28
N ARG A 93 14.64 -13.63 -6.08
CA ARG A 93 13.49 -14.22 -6.77
C ARG A 93 13.49 -13.94 -8.28
N ARG A 94 13.86 -12.73 -8.71
CA ARG A 94 13.81 -12.33 -10.13
C ARG A 94 15.02 -12.79 -10.94
N LYS A 95 16.19 -12.93 -10.31
CA LYS A 95 17.47 -13.27 -10.93
C LYS A 95 18.29 -14.20 -10.03
N PRO A 96 17.81 -15.43 -9.77
CA PRO A 96 18.48 -16.38 -8.87
C PRO A 96 19.89 -16.78 -9.34
N HIS A 97 20.18 -16.66 -10.64
CA HIS A 97 21.50 -16.90 -11.21
C HIS A 97 22.52 -15.80 -10.91
N LEU A 98 22.09 -14.58 -10.55
CA LEU A 98 22.98 -13.48 -10.18
C LEU A 98 23.05 -13.25 -8.67
N TYR A 99 21.95 -13.54 -7.96
CA TYR A 99 21.84 -13.26 -6.54
C TYR A 99 21.70 -14.57 -5.77
N ASN A 100 22.74 -14.93 -5.01
CA ASN A 100 22.76 -16.16 -4.23
C ASN A 100 21.65 -16.13 -3.16
N PRO A 101 20.78 -17.16 -3.07
CA PRO A 101 19.74 -17.27 -2.03
C PRO A 101 20.27 -17.23 -0.59
N SER A 102 21.53 -17.63 -0.35
CA SER A 102 22.13 -17.61 0.99
C SER A 102 22.58 -16.23 1.46
N TRP A 103 22.58 -15.23 0.57
CA TRP A 103 22.97 -13.87 0.95
C TRP A 103 21.90 -13.23 1.82
N LEU A 104 22.35 -12.66 2.94
CA LEU A 104 21.55 -11.91 3.89
C LEU A 104 21.62 -10.41 3.57
N CYS A 105 20.85 -9.62 4.33
CA CYS A 105 20.84 -8.18 4.23
C CYS A 105 22.26 -7.61 4.24
N PRO A 106 22.68 -6.89 3.19
CA PRO A 106 24.05 -6.36 3.11
C PRO A 106 24.41 -5.39 4.26
N GLN A 107 23.40 -4.80 4.90
CA GLN A 107 23.58 -3.82 5.97
C GLN A 107 23.78 -4.47 7.35
N CYS A 108 23.00 -5.48 7.72
CA CYS A 108 23.11 -6.13 9.04
C CYS A 108 23.72 -7.53 9.01
N ASN A 109 23.72 -8.19 7.85
CA ASN A 109 24.16 -9.57 7.63
C ASN A 109 23.49 -10.61 8.56
N SER A 110 22.29 -10.33 9.07
CA SER A 110 21.59 -11.18 10.04
C SER A 110 20.29 -11.77 9.52
N PHE A 111 19.56 -11.04 8.68
CA PHE A 111 18.23 -11.44 8.18
C PHE A 111 18.13 -11.23 6.67
N PRO A 112 17.20 -11.91 5.97
CA PRO A 112 16.88 -11.60 4.58
C PRO A 112 16.42 -10.14 4.43
N GLU A 113 16.89 -9.45 3.40
CA GLU A 113 16.45 -8.09 3.12
C GLU A 113 15.08 -8.10 2.42
N THR A 114 14.02 -8.17 3.21
CA THR A 114 12.64 -7.93 2.77
C THR A 114 12.32 -6.44 2.76
N LEU A 115 11.16 -6.06 2.21
CA LEU A 115 10.69 -4.68 2.32
C LEU A 115 10.45 -4.27 3.77
N ASP A 116 9.92 -5.17 4.61
CA ASP A 116 9.73 -4.90 6.04
C ASP A 116 11.07 -4.76 6.76
N HIS A 117 12.08 -5.55 6.35
CA HIS A 117 13.43 -5.44 6.88
C HIS A 117 14.09 -4.10 6.51
N LEU A 118 13.72 -3.48 5.40
CA LEU A 118 14.25 -2.15 5.02
C LEU A 118 13.98 -1.10 6.11
N TRP A 119 12.81 -1.17 6.76
CA TRP A 119 12.41 -0.26 7.85
C TRP A 119 12.94 -0.69 9.20
N THR A 120 13.21 -1.98 9.38
CA THR A 120 13.54 -2.59 10.69
C THR A 120 14.98 -3.04 10.81
N CYS A 121 15.80 -2.83 9.78
CA CYS A 121 17.19 -3.26 9.76
C CYS A 121 17.97 -2.62 10.91
N PRO A 122 18.54 -3.40 11.84
CA PRO A 122 19.35 -2.88 12.93
C PRO A 122 20.78 -2.68 12.42
N TYR A 123 20.97 -1.74 11.50
CA TYR A 123 22.29 -1.49 10.88
C TYR A 123 23.39 -1.41 11.94
N ILE A 124 24.58 -1.93 11.59
CA ILE A 124 25.69 -2.12 12.54
C ILE A 124 26.07 -0.82 13.24
N LEU A 125 25.88 0.34 12.60
CA LEU A 125 26.02 1.66 13.20
C LEU A 125 24.65 2.20 13.63
N PRO A 126 24.34 2.26 14.95
CA PRO A 126 23.03 2.68 15.45
C PRO A 126 22.57 4.07 15.00
N GLU A 127 23.52 4.99 14.79
CA GLU A 127 23.30 6.37 14.33
C GLU A 127 22.76 6.43 12.89
N PHE A 128 23.03 5.40 12.09
CA PHE A 128 22.55 5.26 10.71
C PHE A 128 21.55 4.11 10.57
N SER A 129 20.93 3.69 11.68
CA SER A 129 19.96 2.61 11.70
C SER A 129 18.69 3.01 10.97
N PRO A 130 18.30 2.31 9.88
CA PRO A 130 17.02 2.50 9.23
C PRO A 130 15.84 2.42 10.21
N LEU A 131 15.92 1.59 11.24
CA LEU A 131 14.90 1.50 12.28
C LEU A 131 14.73 2.81 13.06
N ASN A 132 15.83 3.41 13.51
CA ASN A 132 15.77 4.67 14.27
C ASN A 132 15.28 5.84 13.39
N THR A 133 15.73 5.88 12.14
CA THR A 133 15.23 6.83 11.14
C THR A 133 13.74 6.63 10.91
N PHE A 134 13.29 5.39 10.67
CA PHE A 134 11.88 5.07 10.44
C PHE A 134 10.99 5.51 11.60
N LYS A 135 11.38 5.24 12.85
CA LYS A 135 10.64 5.71 14.04
C LYS A 135 10.51 7.22 14.10
N THR A 136 11.61 7.94 13.86
CA THR A 136 11.62 9.41 13.85
C THR A 136 10.69 9.96 12.77
N LEU A 137 10.74 9.39 11.57
CA LEU A 137 9.89 9.81 10.45
C LEU A 137 8.41 9.49 10.70
N LEU A 138 8.11 8.33 11.28
CA LEU A 138 6.74 7.95 11.64
C LEU A 138 6.17 8.88 12.72
N LEU A 139 6.98 9.22 13.73
CA LEU A 139 6.58 10.17 14.76
C LEU A 139 6.31 11.56 14.17
N ASN A 140 7.17 12.04 13.27
CA ASN A 140 6.95 13.32 12.57
C ASN A 140 5.69 13.30 11.71
N PHE A 141 5.40 12.18 11.03
CA PHE A 141 4.17 12.01 10.27
C PHE A 141 2.93 12.05 11.18
N LEU A 142 2.97 11.32 12.30
CA LEU A 142 1.94 11.31 13.32
C LEU A 142 1.67 12.72 13.86
N THR A 143 2.70 13.44 14.32
CA THR A 143 2.56 14.76 14.94
C THR A 143 2.00 15.78 13.95
N ASN A 144 2.51 15.79 12.71
CA ASN A 144 2.01 16.67 11.65
C ASN A 144 0.53 16.39 11.32
N CYS A 145 0.12 15.12 11.30
CA CYS A 145 -1.31 14.78 11.13
C CYS A 145 -2.14 15.30 12.31
N LEU A 146 -1.70 15.02 13.55
CA LEU A 146 -2.39 15.42 14.76
C LEU A 146 -2.58 16.95 14.81
N ASP A 147 -1.52 17.72 14.59
CA ASP A 147 -1.54 19.18 14.59
C ASP A 147 -2.53 19.74 13.55
N LYS A 148 -2.58 19.15 12.35
CA LYS A 148 -3.52 19.54 11.31
C LYS A 148 -4.97 19.22 11.67
N PHE A 149 -5.23 18.07 12.27
CA PHE A 149 -6.58 17.72 12.73
C PHE A 149 -7.05 18.62 13.88
N LEU A 150 -6.17 18.90 14.85
CA LEU A 150 -6.45 19.84 15.93
C LEU A 150 -6.75 21.24 15.37
N SER A 151 -5.94 21.72 14.43
CA SER A 151 -6.11 23.03 13.78
C SER A 151 -7.39 23.11 12.94
N ALA A 152 -7.81 22.01 12.32
CA ALA A 152 -9.03 21.94 11.52
C ALA A 152 -10.31 21.89 12.38
N SER A 153 -10.20 21.62 13.69
CA SER A 153 -11.35 21.47 14.60
C SER A 153 -12.03 22.79 15.03
N SER A 154 -11.76 23.90 14.31
CA SER A 154 -12.26 25.25 14.62
C SER A 154 -13.80 25.39 14.69
N LEU A 155 -14.57 24.37 14.32
CA LEU A 155 -16.04 24.37 14.31
C LEU A 155 -16.69 23.31 15.21
N ILE A 156 -15.95 22.31 15.71
CA ILE A 156 -16.48 21.25 16.59
C ILE A 156 -15.44 20.96 17.67
N PRO A 157 -15.78 21.11 18.97
CA PRO A 157 -14.86 20.77 20.04
C PRO A 157 -14.57 19.27 20.03
N LEU A 158 -13.30 18.91 19.87
CA LEU A 158 -12.82 17.54 20.01
C LEU A 158 -12.82 17.15 21.50
N PRO A 159 -13.07 15.88 21.85
CA PRO A 159 -12.88 15.39 23.21
C PRO A 159 -11.43 15.55 23.66
N ASP A 160 -11.22 15.78 24.96
CA ASP A 160 -9.86 15.86 25.56
C ASP A 160 -9.05 14.57 25.31
N SER A 161 -9.71 13.43 25.15
CA SER A 161 -9.07 12.14 24.86
C SER A 161 -8.59 12.00 23.42
N PHE A 162 -9.05 12.85 22.47
CA PHE A 162 -8.82 12.67 21.04
C PHE A 162 -7.35 12.46 20.69
N ALA A 163 -6.46 13.28 21.24
CA ALA A 163 -5.02 13.18 20.96
C ALA A 163 -4.44 11.86 21.48
N ALA A 164 -4.79 11.45 22.70
CA ALA A 164 -4.34 10.20 23.29
C ALA A 164 -4.86 8.98 22.49
N ASP A 165 -6.16 9.01 22.14
CA ASP A 165 -6.80 7.95 21.37
C ASP A 165 -6.19 7.85 19.97
N PHE A 166 -5.92 8.99 19.31
CA PHE A 166 -5.25 9.04 18.01
C PHE A 166 -3.85 8.44 18.05
N ILE A 167 -3.04 8.79 19.06
CA ILE A 167 -1.67 8.28 19.24
C ILE A 167 -1.69 6.77 19.56
N SER A 168 -2.74 6.29 20.23
CA SER A 168 -2.89 4.88 20.61
C SER A 168 -3.26 3.95 19.44
N LEU A 169 -3.57 4.49 18.25
CA LEU A 169 -3.92 3.68 17.10
C LEU A 169 -2.74 2.78 16.69
N ASN A 170 -3.05 1.50 16.45
CA ASN A 170 -2.05 0.48 16.12
C ASN A 170 -1.17 0.77 14.91
N CYS A 171 -1.59 1.70 14.02
CA CYS A 171 -0.83 2.09 12.84
C CYS A 171 0.40 2.92 13.16
N TRP A 172 0.52 3.39 14.40
CA TRP A 172 1.68 4.13 14.91
C TRP A 172 2.69 3.24 15.65
N ASP A 173 2.31 2.01 16.00
CA ASP A 173 3.17 1.07 16.72
C ASP A 173 4.36 0.67 15.86
N CYS A 174 5.55 1.11 16.26
CA CYS A 174 6.83 0.87 15.57
C CYS A 174 7.85 0.07 16.40
N ASP A 175 7.45 -0.46 17.56
CA ASP A 175 8.33 -1.14 18.51
C ASP A 175 7.76 -2.47 19.08
N PRO A 176 7.86 -3.58 18.33
CA PRO A 176 8.22 -3.67 16.92
C PRO A 176 7.09 -3.16 16.00
N PRO A 177 7.35 -2.88 14.71
CA PRO A 177 6.30 -2.38 13.83
C PRO A 177 5.13 -3.34 13.67
N SER A 178 3.93 -2.83 13.92
CA SER A 178 2.71 -3.57 13.65
C SER A 178 2.51 -3.76 12.14
N VAL A 179 1.67 -4.72 11.77
CA VAL A 179 1.26 -4.90 10.36
C VAL A 179 0.60 -3.64 9.81
N SER A 180 -0.16 -2.93 10.64
CA SER A 180 -0.83 -1.68 10.29
C SER A 180 0.18 -0.57 10.00
N CYS A 181 1.22 -0.43 10.84
CA CYS A 181 2.33 0.50 10.63
C CYS A 181 3.10 0.19 9.34
N LEU A 182 3.42 -1.08 9.08
CA LEU A 182 4.12 -1.50 7.87
C LEU A 182 3.29 -1.27 6.59
N ARG A 183 1.96 -1.34 6.68
CA ARG A 183 1.05 -0.99 5.58
C ARG A 183 0.97 0.51 5.36
N LEU A 184 0.90 1.29 6.43
CA LEU A 184 0.95 2.74 6.38
C LEU A 184 2.25 3.23 5.72
N ALA A 185 3.39 2.58 6.04
CA ALA A 185 4.67 2.80 5.38
C ALA A 185 4.66 2.51 3.87
N ARG A 186 3.74 1.66 3.38
CA ARG A 186 3.53 1.41 1.95
C ARG A 186 2.55 2.39 1.29
N GLY A 187 1.98 3.30 2.07
CA GLY A 187 0.94 4.23 1.63
C GLY A 187 -0.47 3.64 1.63
N LEU A 188 -0.68 2.50 2.28
CA LEU A 188 -2.00 1.90 2.48
C LEU A 188 -2.60 2.46 3.77
N ILE A 189 -3.68 3.22 3.67
CA ILE A 189 -4.34 3.83 4.82
C ILE A 189 -5.16 2.77 5.57
N PRO A 190 -4.92 2.52 6.86
CA PRO A 190 -5.71 1.58 7.64
C PRO A 190 -7.17 2.03 7.80
N THR A 191 -8.11 1.09 7.70
CA THR A 191 -9.54 1.36 7.93
C THR A 191 -9.78 1.89 9.35
N SER A 192 -9.06 1.37 10.36
CA SER A 192 -9.16 1.82 11.75
C SER A 192 -8.85 3.31 11.93
N LEU A 193 -7.83 3.82 11.23
CA LEU A 193 -7.46 5.23 11.23
C LEU A 193 -8.56 6.08 10.57
N ALA A 194 -9.06 5.64 9.41
CA ALA A 194 -10.11 6.36 8.69
C ALA A 194 -11.45 6.37 9.44
N GLU A 195 -11.81 5.25 10.10
CA GLU A 195 -13.01 5.13 10.92
C GLU A 195 -12.92 5.99 12.18
N PHE A 196 -11.79 5.96 12.89
CA PHE A 196 -11.55 6.82 14.05
C PHE A 196 -11.68 8.30 13.68
N LEU A 197 -11.07 8.73 12.57
CA LEU A 197 -11.18 10.13 12.14
C LEU A 197 -12.58 10.47 11.63
N GLY A 198 -13.28 9.48 11.05
CA GLY A 198 -14.63 9.61 10.50
C GLY A 198 -15.71 9.89 11.55
N THR A 199 -15.44 9.66 12.84
CA THR A 199 -16.35 10.07 13.92
C THR A 199 -16.33 11.57 14.19
N TYR A 200 -15.29 12.27 13.74
CA TYR A 200 -15.07 13.70 14.03
C TYR A 200 -15.06 14.58 12.78
N PHE A 201 -14.59 14.05 11.65
CA PHE A 201 -14.30 14.84 10.45
C PHE A 201 -15.00 14.27 9.21
N SER A 202 -15.28 15.15 8.25
CA SER A 202 -15.76 14.71 6.93
C SER A 202 -14.67 13.95 6.16
N LEU A 203 -15.08 12.97 5.33
CA LEU A 203 -14.16 12.18 4.51
C LEU A 203 -13.22 13.04 3.67
N LEU A 204 -13.73 14.11 3.05
CA LEU A 204 -12.91 15.01 2.23
C LEU A 204 -11.83 15.73 3.06
N LEU A 205 -12.17 16.13 4.28
CA LEU A 205 -11.22 16.76 5.20
C LEU A 205 -10.12 15.78 5.61
N ILE A 206 -10.50 14.55 6.01
CA ILE A 206 -9.57 13.47 6.36
C ILE A 206 -8.59 13.23 5.22
N TRP A 207 -9.11 13.02 4.01
CA TRP A 207 -8.28 12.77 2.83
C TRP A 207 -7.32 13.93 2.56
N SER A 208 -7.80 15.18 2.66
CA SER A 208 -6.97 16.37 2.44
C SER A 208 -5.88 16.57 3.49
N ILE A 209 -6.16 16.23 4.75
CA ILE A 209 -5.21 16.36 5.87
C ILE A 209 -4.14 15.28 5.79
N LEU A 210 -4.52 14.03 5.47
CA LEU A 210 -3.58 12.90 5.40
C LEU A 210 -2.68 12.94 4.15
N ASP A 211 -3.17 13.50 3.04
CA ASP A 211 -2.47 13.46 1.75
C ASP A 211 -1.05 14.08 1.79
N THR A 212 -0.92 15.32 2.26
CA THR A 212 0.38 16.00 2.26
C THR A 212 1.37 15.39 3.26
N PRO A 213 1.01 15.16 4.55
CA PRO A 213 1.92 14.51 5.49
C PRO A 213 2.34 13.10 5.06
N LEU A 214 1.45 12.31 4.43
CA LEU A 214 1.82 10.99 3.89
C LEU A 214 2.78 11.10 2.70
N HIS A 215 2.60 12.10 1.84
CA HIS A 215 3.52 12.38 0.75
C HIS A 215 4.91 12.73 1.28
N ASP A 216 4.99 13.64 2.25
CA ASP A 216 6.25 14.09 2.86
C ASP A 216 6.94 12.95 3.60
N PHE A 217 6.18 12.14 4.36
CA PHE A 217 6.68 10.93 4.99
C PHE A 217 7.32 9.96 3.98
N HIS A 218 6.64 9.67 2.86
CA HIS A 218 7.25 8.83 1.82
C HIS A 218 8.49 9.47 1.19
N PHE A 219 8.51 10.78 1.03
CA PHE A 219 9.67 11.50 0.51
C PHE A 219 10.87 11.36 1.45
N ASP A 220 10.65 11.48 2.75
CA ASP A 220 11.71 11.27 3.75
C ASP A 220 12.17 9.81 3.79
N LEU A 221 11.27 8.83 3.67
CA LEU A 221 11.65 7.42 3.50
C LEU A 221 12.52 7.22 2.25
N TYR A 222 12.18 7.88 1.15
CA TYR A 222 12.93 7.83 -0.10
C TYR A 222 14.36 8.38 0.08
N VAL A 223 14.49 9.57 0.65
CA VAL A 223 15.77 10.27 0.77
C VAL A 223 16.65 9.66 1.87
N GLN A 224 16.09 9.42 3.06
CA GLN A 224 16.89 9.08 4.24
C GLN A 224 17.19 7.59 4.35
N ILE A 225 16.28 6.73 3.89
CA ILE A 225 16.46 5.27 3.97
C ILE A 225 16.78 4.69 2.59
N TRP A 226 15.88 4.85 1.63
CA TRP A 226 15.98 4.15 0.35
C TRP A 226 17.19 4.56 -0.47
N LEU A 227 17.50 5.85 -0.58
CA LEU A 227 18.65 6.35 -1.35
C LEU A 227 19.97 5.90 -0.73
N CYS A 228 20.12 6.07 0.59
CA CYS A 228 21.28 5.63 1.35
C CYS A 228 21.53 4.13 1.17
N ARG A 229 20.48 3.32 1.37
CA ARG A 229 20.53 1.88 1.11
C ARG A 229 20.90 1.57 -0.33
N SER A 230 20.33 2.27 -1.31
CA SER A 230 20.56 1.99 -2.74
C SER A 230 22.00 2.27 -3.17
N ILE A 231 22.60 3.34 -2.64
CA ILE A 231 24.02 3.66 -2.86
C ILE A 231 24.89 2.55 -2.25
N PHE A 232 24.65 2.19 -0.99
CA PHE A 232 25.38 1.10 -0.34
C PHE A 232 25.25 -0.22 -1.10
N PHE A 233 24.02 -0.59 -1.48
CA PHE A 233 23.74 -1.82 -2.21
C PHE A 233 24.46 -1.87 -3.56
N HIS A 234 24.60 -0.74 -4.25
CA HIS A 234 25.34 -0.68 -5.52
C HIS A 234 26.82 -1.01 -5.35
N HIS A 235 27.45 -0.49 -4.29
CA HIS A 235 28.84 -0.80 -3.96
C HIS A 235 28.99 -2.25 -3.52
N TRP A 236 28.08 -2.74 -2.69
CA TRP A 236 28.05 -4.14 -2.27
C TRP A 236 27.91 -5.10 -3.47
N GLU A 237 26.99 -4.84 -4.39
CA GLU A 237 26.85 -5.64 -5.62
C GLU A 237 28.12 -5.67 -6.46
N SER A 238 28.81 -4.52 -6.56
CA SER A 238 30.08 -4.42 -7.28
C SER A 238 31.17 -5.26 -6.62
N ALA A 239 31.19 -5.31 -5.28
CA ALA A 239 32.10 -6.19 -4.52
C ALA A 239 31.78 -7.68 -4.70
N GLN A 240 30.52 -8.04 -4.98
CA GLN A 240 30.12 -9.40 -5.39
C GLN A 240 30.40 -9.71 -6.88
N GLY A 241 31.03 -8.79 -7.62
CA GLY A 241 31.31 -8.95 -9.06
C GLY A 241 30.09 -8.76 -9.97
N ILE A 242 28.97 -8.24 -9.45
CA ILE A 242 27.74 -8.05 -10.22
C ILE A 242 27.81 -6.72 -11.00
N THR A 243 28.07 -6.82 -12.30
CA THR A 243 28.18 -5.65 -13.20
C THR A 243 26.85 -5.29 -13.86
N LYS A 244 26.73 -4.04 -14.36
CA LYS A 244 25.57 -3.62 -15.17
C LYS A 244 25.35 -4.52 -16.40
N LYS A 245 26.43 -5.00 -17.02
CA LYS A 245 26.37 -5.91 -18.17
C LYS A 245 25.67 -7.23 -17.81
N LEU A 246 26.01 -7.82 -16.65
CA LEU A 246 25.35 -9.04 -16.14
C LEU A 246 23.87 -8.81 -15.84
N LYS A 247 23.52 -7.61 -15.36
CA LYS A 247 22.11 -7.26 -15.14
C LYS A 247 21.34 -7.03 -16.45
N LEU A 248 22.00 -6.67 -17.54
CA LEU A 248 21.36 -6.42 -18.85
C LEU A 248 21.36 -7.64 -19.76
N SER A 249 22.27 -8.60 -19.55
CA SER A 249 22.28 -9.84 -20.31
C SER A 249 21.00 -10.63 -20.00
N ALA A 250 20.07 -10.61 -20.95
CA ALA A 250 19.05 -11.63 -21.05
C ALA A 250 19.73 -12.85 -21.64
N LEU A 251 20.24 -13.78 -20.82
CA LEU A 251 20.51 -15.14 -21.28
C LEU A 251 20.72 -16.08 -20.09
N GLY A 252 19.76 -16.99 -19.89
CA GLY A 252 20.11 -18.34 -19.53
C GLY A 252 20.91 -18.93 -20.70
N SER A 253 22.22 -18.81 -20.65
CA SER A 253 23.14 -19.57 -21.51
C SER A 253 24.34 -19.93 -20.68
N SER A 254 24.12 -20.89 -19.79
CA SER A 254 25.14 -21.84 -19.38
C SER A 254 24.38 -23.09 -18.97
N SER A 255 24.56 -24.14 -19.76
CA SER A 255 24.30 -25.52 -19.37
C SER A 255 24.97 -25.80 -18.02
N ILE A 256 24.19 -25.80 -16.94
CA ILE A 256 24.60 -26.39 -15.67
C ILE A 256 23.59 -27.47 -15.36
N SER A 257 23.97 -28.70 -15.70
CA SER A 257 23.42 -29.92 -15.15
C SER A 257 23.63 -29.91 -13.64
N CYS A 258 22.63 -29.46 -12.89
CA CYS A 258 22.55 -29.71 -11.46
C CYS A 258 21.26 -30.50 -11.19
N THR A 259 21.48 -31.74 -10.79
CA THR A 259 20.53 -32.72 -10.27
C THR A 259 19.50 -32.07 -9.36
N SER A 260 18.22 -32.19 -9.74
CA SER A 260 17.09 -31.84 -8.90
C SER A 260 17.04 -32.76 -7.69
N SER A 261 17.40 -32.26 -6.51
CA SER A 261 16.89 -32.83 -5.26
C SER A 261 15.43 -32.45 -5.13
N ASN A 262 14.57 -33.46 -5.13
CA ASN A 262 13.13 -33.35 -4.94
C ASN A 262 12.83 -32.69 -3.58
N VAL A 263 12.41 -31.43 -3.62
CA VAL A 263 11.57 -30.84 -2.57
C VAL A 263 10.16 -30.84 -3.13
N PRO A 264 9.16 -31.44 -2.45
CA PRO A 264 7.81 -31.47 -2.97
C PRO A 264 7.30 -30.03 -3.10
N PRO A 265 6.65 -29.66 -4.22
CA PRO A 265 5.87 -28.46 -4.23
C PRO A 265 4.66 -28.71 -3.34
N ASP A 266 4.56 -28.00 -2.22
CA ASP A 266 3.27 -27.79 -1.57
C ASP A 266 2.41 -26.94 -2.50
N SER A 267 1.86 -27.60 -3.53
CA SER A 267 0.76 -27.12 -4.33
C SER A 267 -0.53 -27.37 -3.57
N SER A 268 -0.70 -26.73 -2.42
CA SER A 268 -2.03 -26.39 -1.95
C SER A 268 -2.33 -25.01 -2.50
N THR A 269 -2.85 -24.99 -3.72
CA THR A 269 -3.64 -23.86 -4.21
C THR A 269 -4.69 -23.57 -3.14
N PRO A 270 -4.66 -22.44 -2.41
CA PRO A 270 -5.84 -22.07 -1.67
C PRO A 270 -6.88 -21.75 -2.74
N SER A 271 -7.96 -22.52 -2.76
CA SER A 271 -9.09 -22.29 -3.64
C SER A 271 -9.39 -20.80 -3.65
N LEU A 272 -9.44 -20.20 -4.84
CA LEU A 272 -9.84 -18.82 -5.03
C LEU A 272 -11.03 -18.52 -4.11
N ALA A 273 -10.81 -17.73 -3.07
CA ALA A 273 -11.89 -16.95 -2.48
C ALA A 273 -12.40 -16.09 -3.64
N THR A 274 -13.52 -16.53 -4.20
CA THR A 274 -14.19 -15.90 -5.34
C THR A 274 -14.73 -14.58 -4.81
N VAL A 275 -13.91 -13.53 -4.83
CA VAL A 275 -14.41 -12.16 -4.78
C VAL A 275 -15.28 -12.04 -6.02
N SER A 276 -16.61 -12.03 -5.82
CA SER A 276 -17.55 -12.03 -6.94
C SER A 276 -17.22 -10.89 -7.90
N SER A 277 -17.27 -11.20 -9.20
CA SER A 277 -17.14 -10.25 -10.31
C SER A 277 -18.17 -9.09 -10.23
N ASP A 278 -19.13 -9.16 -9.30
CA ASP A 278 -20.23 -8.23 -9.11
C ASP A 278 -19.89 -7.11 -8.10
N SER A 279 -18.74 -7.18 -7.43
CA SER A 279 -18.35 -6.20 -6.41
C SER A 279 -18.27 -4.75 -6.95
N TRP A 280 -17.52 -4.49 -8.02
CA TRP A 280 -17.47 -3.15 -8.62
C TRP A 280 -18.79 -2.73 -9.29
N VAL A 281 -19.57 -3.69 -9.81
CA VAL A 281 -20.91 -3.45 -10.37
C VAL A 281 -21.84 -2.92 -9.29
N SER A 282 -21.75 -3.47 -8.07
CA SER A 282 -22.52 -3.02 -6.92
C SER A 282 -22.15 -1.60 -6.44
N TRP A 283 -20.87 -1.23 -6.50
CA TRP A 283 -20.40 0.12 -6.12
C TRP A 283 -20.92 1.18 -7.11
N VAL A 284 -20.80 0.90 -8.41
CA VAL A 284 -21.29 1.77 -9.47
C VAL A 284 -22.82 1.86 -9.41
N SER A 285 -23.52 0.74 -9.21
CA SER A 285 -24.98 0.72 -9.04
C SER A 285 -25.42 1.56 -7.84
N SER A 286 -24.71 1.46 -6.70
CA SER A 286 -25.00 2.26 -5.49
C SER A 286 -24.81 3.75 -5.72
N SER A 287 -23.79 4.15 -6.50
CA SER A 287 -23.58 5.55 -6.87
C SER A 287 -24.67 6.12 -7.78
N ILE A 288 -25.25 5.29 -8.66
CA ILE A 288 -26.39 5.66 -9.51
C ILE A 288 -27.65 5.85 -8.63
N ILE A 289 -27.89 4.94 -7.69
CA ILE A 289 -29.09 4.96 -6.83
C ILE A 289 -29.05 6.09 -5.79
N ARG A 290 -27.90 6.26 -5.11
CA ARG A 290 -27.76 7.13 -3.93
C ARG A 290 -27.12 8.48 -4.24
N GLY A 291 -26.61 8.66 -5.45
CA GLY A 291 -25.77 9.81 -5.80
C GLY A 291 -24.37 9.75 -5.18
N GLY A 292 -23.53 10.72 -5.53
CA GLY A 292 -22.15 10.82 -5.06
C GLY A 292 -21.12 10.00 -5.86
N SER A 293 -19.89 9.91 -5.36
CA SER A 293 -18.81 9.15 -6.00
C SER A 293 -18.95 7.65 -5.70
N TRP A 294 -18.73 6.75 -6.66
CA TRP A 294 -18.72 5.30 -6.40
C TRP A 294 -17.74 4.90 -5.29
N ILE A 295 -16.69 5.68 -5.08
CA ILE A 295 -15.66 5.43 -4.05
C ILE A 295 -16.21 5.56 -2.63
N SER A 296 -17.27 6.35 -2.42
CA SER A 296 -17.92 6.46 -1.10
C SER A 296 -18.82 5.28 -0.78
N HIS A 297 -19.00 4.35 -1.73
CA HIS A 297 -19.89 3.18 -1.60
C HIS A 297 -19.10 1.86 -1.54
N LEU A 298 -17.83 1.91 -1.12
CA LEU A 298 -16.96 0.73 -0.94
C LEU A 298 -17.36 -0.17 0.26
N ASP A 299 -18.44 0.14 0.97
CA ASP A 299 -18.99 -0.56 2.15
C ASP A 299 -19.08 -2.09 2.02
N PHE A 300 -19.11 -2.61 0.80
CA PHE A 300 -19.07 -4.05 0.53
C PHE A 300 -17.84 -4.74 1.17
N TRP A 301 -16.67 -4.10 1.17
CA TRP A 301 -15.47 -4.67 1.83
C TRP A 301 -15.61 -4.78 3.35
N ARG A 302 -16.44 -3.94 3.98
CA ARG A 302 -16.74 -4.00 5.41
C ARG A 302 -17.77 -5.07 5.77
N ARG A 303 -18.59 -5.54 4.82
CA ARG A 303 -19.66 -6.54 5.05
C ARG A 303 -19.20 -7.99 4.90
N LEU A 304 -18.00 -8.23 4.36
CA LEU A 304 -17.44 -9.59 4.28
C LEU A 304 -16.88 -10.11 5.61
N THR A 305 -16.78 -9.26 6.65
CA THR A 305 -16.21 -9.64 7.96
C THR A 305 -17.22 -9.75 9.09
N VAL A 306 -18.53 -9.59 8.83
CA VAL A 306 -19.58 -9.86 9.83
C VAL A 306 -20.65 -10.77 9.23
N GLN A 307 -20.36 -12.06 9.16
CA GLN A 307 -21.40 -13.07 9.32
C GLN A 307 -21.33 -13.58 10.76
N PRO A 308 -22.31 -13.26 11.63
CA PRO A 308 -22.59 -14.12 12.76
C PRO A 308 -23.09 -15.44 12.17
N LEU A 309 -22.31 -16.51 12.37
CA LEU A 309 -22.79 -17.88 12.22
C LEU A 309 -23.94 -18.09 13.21
N LEU A 310 -25.17 -17.84 12.78
CA LEU A 310 -26.35 -18.43 13.40
C LEU A 310 -26.93 -19.43 12.43
N ARG A 311 -26.30 -20.61 12.44
CA ARG A 311 -26.89 -21.85 11.98
C ARG A 311 -27.11 -22.73 13.21
N THR A 312 -28.29 -22.63 13.82
CA THR A 312 -28.82 -23.67 14.69
C THR A 312 -30.20 -24.05 14.17
N SER A 313 -30.20 -25.07 13.32
CA SER A 313 -31.34 -25.95 13.12
C SER A 313 -31.35 -26.98 14.25
N PHE A 314 -32.41 -27.04 15.05
CA PHE A 314 -32.88 -28.28 15.68
C PHE A 314 -34.39 -28.17 15.84
N TRP A 315 -35.09 -29.08 15.15
CA TRP A 315 -36.46 -29.61 15.30
C TRP A 315 -37.60 -28.64 15.64
#